data_AF-R1FX55-F1
#
_entry.id   AF-R1FX55-F1
#
_cell.length_a   1.000
_cell.length_b   1.000
_cell.length_c   1.000
_cell.angle_alpha   90.00
_cell.angle_beta   90.00
_cell.angle_gamma   90.00
#
_symmetry.space_group_name_H-M   'P 1'
#
loop_
_entity.id
_entity.type
_entity.pdbx_description
1 polymer ?
#
loop_
_entity_poly.entity_id
_entity_poly.type
_entity_poly.pdbx_seq_one_letter_code
_entity_poly.pdbx_strand_id
1 'polypeptide(L)'
;MTLAGPKCNMLQTLRELRQQSPSAGVKKLLAQLKERDPDCTLGAKELRQMLRKFDDGSTAAAALDTTTSAEVPKQRIPKQRSGPACICWGCGGAAPAGVEFKSCGLCQERRLPPSYFCSAECLRKHWPRHNAWHKHQKQREKSRSDAGKQRDSESNQQQQQITKELLSSMSQMGMAEIAPQALKGEEWLAKGIQCMAMQDYRKAAAIFRKITALPPLATPDNPPSGGFVLLHTLIQAHANLGTALDRSDLPDQALLEYMKARELVDLHYQGEGRKINTGLREGSVYRGESSVWFGLLLAFRASPHCLVAPASAACAPGGIGLEKGGV
;
A
#
# COMPACT_ATOMS: atom_id res chain seq x y z
N MET A 1 7.48 -28.67 40.06
CA MET A 1 7.55 -27.21 39.84
C MET A 1 8.57 -26.95 38.76
N THR A 2 8.14 -26.86 37.51
CA THR A 2 8.99 -26.59 36.35
C THR A 2 9.26 -25.09 36.28
N LEU A 3 10.52 -24.70 36.45
CA LEU A 3 11.00 -23.32 36.28
C LEU A 3 10.85 -22.94 34.79
N ALA A 4 9.75 -22.26 34.45
CA ALA A 4 9.65 -21.57 33.17
C ALA A 4 10.75 -20.49 33.14
N GLY A 5 11.72 -20.65 32.24
CA GLY A 5 12.88 -19.75 32.18
C GLY A 5 12.48 -18.28 31.94
N PRO A 6 13.35 -17.32 32.32
CA PRO A 6 13.06 -15.88 32.33
C PRO A 6 12.62 -15.30 30.97
N LYS A 7 12.88 -15.99 29.86
CA LYS A 7 12.48 -15.57 28.52
C LYS A 7 10.97 -15.69 28.26
N CYS A 8 10.25 -16.53 29.00
CA CYS A 8 8.81 -16.74 28.77
C CYS A 8 7.97 -15.55 29.27
N ASN A 9 8.42 -14.86 30.32
CA ASN A 9 7.69 -13.74 30.92
C ASN A 9 7.70 -12.48 30.02
N MET A 10 8.83 -12.19 29.38
CA MET A 10 9.00 -10.98 28.58
C MET A 10 8.08 -10.89 27.34
N LEU A 11 7.86 -12.02 26.66
CA LEU A 11 6.96 -12.07 25.50
C LEU A 11 5.50 -11.88 25.91
N GLN A 12 5.11 -12.39 27.08
CA GLN A 12 3.80 -12.19 27.67
C GLN A 12 3.57 -10.69 27.96
N THR A 13 4.51 -10.05 28.65
CA THR A 13 4.46 -8.62 28.98
C THR A 13 4.37 -7.74 27.73
N LEU A 14 5.12 -8.07 26.68
CA LEU A 14 5.04 -7.34 25.40
C LEU A 14 3.67 -7.48 24.72
N ARG A 15 3.05 -8.66 24.80
CA ARG A 15 1.70 -8.89 24.27
C ARG A 15 0.66 -8.05 25.01
N GLU A 16 0.73 -8.01 26.34
CA GLU A 16 -0.16 -7.19 27.17
C GLU A 16 -0.01 -5.70 26.86
N LEU A 17 1.23 -5.18 26.79
CA LEU A 17 1.49 -3.77 26.47
C LEU A 17 0.97 -3.39 25.08
N ARG A 18 1.07 -4.30 24.11
CA ARG A 18 0.52 -4.10 22.76
C ARG A 18 -1.02 -4.05 22.76
N GLN A 19 -1.66 -4.91 23.55
CA GLN A 19 -3.13 -4.90 23.72
C GLN A 19 -3.62 -3.62 24.39
N GLN A 20 -2.89 -3.11 25.38
CA GLN A 20 -3.22 -1.86 26.08
C GLN A 20 -2.98 -0.61 25.24
N SER A 21 -2.08 -0.66 24.24
CA SER A 21 -1.75 0.49 23.40
C SER A 21 -1.43 0.09 21.96
N PRO A 22 -2.46 -0.21 21.13
CA PRO A 22 -2.27 -0.73 19.77
C PRO A 22 -1.47 0.20 18.85
N SER A 23 -1.63 1.51 19.03
CA SER A 23 -0.98 2.56 18.25
C SER A 23 0.41 2.98 18.79
N ALA A 24 0.86 2.40 19.91
CA ALA A 24 2.14 2.77 20.48
C ALA A 24 3.32 2.34 19.58
N GLY A 25 4.15 3.33 19.22
CA GLY A 25 5.41 3.07 18.54
C GLY A 25 6.41 2.33 19.43
N VAL A 26 7.40 1.68 18.81
CA VAL A 26 8.43 0.85 19.47
C VAL A 26 9.11 1.54 20.65
N LYS A 27 9.39 2.85 20.54
CA LYS A 27 10.02 3.63 21.62
C LYS A 27 9.16 3.68 22.88
N LYS A 28 7.85 3.87 22.73
CA LYS A 28 6.91 3.96 23.85
C LYS A 28 6.75 2.59 24.52
N LEU A 29 6.63 1.53 23.72
CA LEU A 29 6.59 0.15 24.22
C LEU A 29 7.87 -0.23 24.97
N LEU A 30 9.04 0.22 24.49
CA LEU A 30 10.32 -0.04 25.17
C LEU A 30 10.42 0.70 26.51
N ALA A 31 9.92 1.95 26.58
CA ALA A 31 9.87 2.69 27.83
C ALA A 31 8.97 2.01 28.86
N GLN A 32 7.76 1.60 28.45
CA GLN A 32 6.82 0.85 29.31
C GLN A 32 7.37 -0.50 29.76
N LEU A 33 8.14 -1.18 28.90
CA LEU A 33 8.77 -2.45 29.25
C LEU A 33 9.86 -2.26 30.33
N LYS A 34 10.68 -1.22 30.21
CA LYS A 34 11.72 -0.88 31.20
C LYS A 34 11.15 -0.37 32.52
N GLU A 35 9.98 0.27 32.47
CA GLU A 35 9.27 0.69 33.68
C GLU A 35 8.73 -0.51 34.46
N ARG A 36 8.22 -1.55 33.76
CA ARG A 36 7.77 -2.80 34.39
C ARG A 36 8.93 -3.70 34.82
N ASP A 37 10.04 -3.70 34.09
CA ASP A 37 11.21 -4.53 34.33
C ASP A 37 12.49 -3.71 34.14
N PRO A 38 13.03 -3.11 35.22
CA PRO A 38 14.22 -2.26 35.17
C PRO A 38 15.48 -2.98 34.67
N ASP A 39 15.56 -4.30 34.84
CA ASP A 39 16.70 -5.12 34.43
C ASP A 39 16.61 -5.52 32.95
N CYS A 40 15.57 -5.07 32.24
CA CYS A 40 15.38 -5.35 30.82
C CYS A 40 16.46 -4.66 29.95
N THR A 41 17.47 -5.43 29.56
CA THR A 41 18.57 -4.98 28.69
C THR A 41 18.20 -4.85 27.21
N LEU A 42 16.92 -4.98 26.86
CA LEU A 42 16.49 -5.05 25.48
C LEU A 42 16.70 -3.73 24.74
N GLY A 43 17.31 -3.81 23.56
CA GLY A 43 17.42 -2.69 22.65
C GLY A 43 16.21 -2.54 21.74
N ALA A 44 16.07 -1.36 21.13
CA ALA A 44 15.02 -1.10 20.15
C ALA A 44 15.14 -1.97 18.87
N LYS A 45 16.29 -2.61 18.63
CA LYS A 45 16.49 -3.53 17.51
C LYS A 45 15.94 -4.92 17.83
N GLU A 46 16.26 -5.50 19.00
CA GLU A 46 15.69 -6.79 19.41
C GLU A 46 14.17 -6.69 19.54
N LEU A 47 13.65 -5.60 20.11
CA LEU A 47 12.21 -5.40 20.25
C LEU A 47 11.49 -5.39 18.89
N ARG A 48 12.07 -4.73 17.88
CA ARG A 48 11.53 -4.74 16.50
C ARG A 48 11.59 -6.12 15.87
N GLN A 49 12.59 -6.92 16.20
CA GLN A 49 12.68 -8.29 15.69
C GLN A 49 11.65 -9.20 16.35
N MET A 50 11.39 -9.03 17.65
CA MET A 50 10.35 -9.78 18.35
C MET A 50 8.94 -9.41 17.87
N LEU A 51 8.64 -8.12 17.70
CA LEU A 51 7.33 -7.67 17.19
C LEU A 51 7.05 -8.20 15.78
N ARG A 52 8.06 -8.26 14.90
CA ARG A 52 7.90 -8.88 13.57
C ARG A 52 7.51 -10.35 13.66
N LYS A 53 8.14 -11.12 14.56
CA LYS A 53 7.77 -12.52 14.78
C LYS A 53 6.34 -12.68 15.31
N PHE A 54 5.81 -11.69 16.05
CA PHE A 54 4.41 -11.70 16.48
C PHE A 54 3.45 -11.45 15.31
N ASP A 55 3.72 -10.46 14.46
CA ASP A 55 2.86 -10.15 13.31
C ASP A 55 2.87 -11.32 12.31
N ASP A 56 4.02 -11.97 12.11
CA ASP A 56 4.17 -13.14 11.23
C ASP A 56 3.49 -14.40 11.81
N GLY A 57 3.42 -14.53 13.14
CA GLY A 57 2.85 -15.70 13.83
C GLY A 57 1.37 -15.55 14.26
N SER A 58 0.83 -14.33 14.30
CA SER A 58 -0.54 -14.05 14.74
C SER A 58 -1.61 -14.56 13.76
N THR A 59 -1.23 -14.96 12.54
CA THR A 59 -2.14 -15.67 11.63
C THR A 59 -2.19 -17.18 11.87
N ALA A 60 -1.26 -17.75 12.65
CA ALA A 60 -1.21 -19.18 12.96
C ALA A 60 -1.78 -19.55 14.35
N ALA A 61 -1.88 -18.59 15.28
CA ALA A 61 -2.28 -18.87 16.67
C ALA A 61 -3.76 -18.59 17.00
N ALA A 62 -4.58 -18.12 16.05
CA ALA A 62 -6.03 -17.92 16.25
C ALA A 62 -6.84 -19.25 16.28
N ALA A 63 -6.18 -20.40 16.37
CA ALA A 63 -6.82 -21.73 16.36
C ALA A 63 -6.73 -22.51 17.68
N LEU A 64 -6.15 -21.94 18.75
CA LEU A 64 -6.07 -22.62 20.05
C LEU A 64 -6.29 -21.65 21.21
N ASP A 65 -7.56 -21.32 21.48
CA ASP A 65 -8.14 -21.36 22.83
C ASP A 65 -9.59 -20.88 22.78
N THR A 66 -10.52 -21.83 22.66
CA THR A 66 -11.90 -21.64 23.12
C THR A 66 -12.45 -23.01 23.50
N THR A 67 -12.34 -23.37 24.78
CA THR A 67 -13.02 -24.52 25.36
C THR A 67 -13.79 -24.07 26.59
N THR A 68 -15.01 -23.57 26.38
CA THR A 68 -16.09 -23.71 27.36
C THR A 68 -17.46 -23.69 26.65
N SER A 69 -18.11 -24.85 26.65
CA SER A 69 -19.56 -25.08 26.75
C SER A 69 -20.54 -24.25 25.91
N ALA A 70 -20.94 -24.80 24.75
CA ALA A 70 -22.33 -24.94 24.30
C ALA A 70 -22.35 -25.77 23.00
N GLU A 71 -23.13 -26.85 22.97
CA GLU A 71 -23.32 -27.69 21.78
C GLU A 71 -23.92 -26.87 20.62
N VAL A 72 -23.09 -26.54 19.64
CA VAL A 72 -23.53 -26.03 18.33
C VAL A 72 -23.47 -27.19 17.34
N PRO A 73 -24.54 -27.51 16.60
CA PRO A 73 -24.54 -28.60 15.63
C PRO A 73 -23.46 -28.35 14.58
N LYS A 74 -22.49 -29.27 14.49
CA LYS A 74 -21.51 -29.32 13.39
C LYS A 74 -22.25 -29.35 12.06
N GLN A 75 -22.42 -28.19 11.45
CA GLN A 75 -22.79 -28.10 10.05
C GLN A 75 -21.67 -28.75 9.23
N ARG A 76 -21.97 -29.96 8.76
CA ARG A 76 -21.16 -30.68 7.77
C ARG A 76 -21.00 -29.77 6.57
N ILE A 77 -19.78 -29.28 6.35
CA ILE A 77 -19.41 -28.61 5.09
C ILE A 77 -19.81 -29.58 3.95
N PRO A 78 -20.67 -29.15 3.01
CA PRO A 78 -21.17 -30.02 1.98
C PRO A 78 -20.01 -30.59 1.15
N LYS A 79 -20.04 -31.91 1.09
CA LYS A 79 -19.12 -32.83 0.43
C LYS A 79 -19.07 -32.52 -1.07
N GLN A 80 -17.85 -32.25 -1.54
CA GLN A 80 -17.36 -32.44 -2.91
C GLN A 80 -18.12 -31.74 -4.05
N ARG A 81 -17.60 -30.57 -4.46
CA ARG A 81 -17.62 -30.22 -5.88
C ARG A 81 -16.81 -31.27 -6.63
N SER A 82 -17.44 -31.97 -7.56
CA SER A 82 -16.80 -32.84 -8.55
C SER A 82 -15.82 -32.02 -9.40
N GLY A 83 -14.59 -31.87 -8.90
CA GLY A 83 -13.49 -31.31 -9.67
C GLY A 83 -13.17 -32.19 -10.88
N PRO A 84 -12.43 -31.65 -11.86
CA PRO A 84 -11.97 -32.43 -13.01
C PRO A 84 -11.30 -33.72 -12.52
N ALA A 85 -11.66 -34.85 -13.15
CA ALA A 85 -11.16 -36.17 -12.79
C ALA A 85 -9.63 -36.13 -12.62
N CYS A 86 -9.16 -36.34 -11.40
CA CYS A 86 -7.73 -36.28 -11.11
C CYS A 86 -7.04 -37.50 -11.75
N ILE A 87 -6.08 -37.22 -12.63
CA ILE A 87 -5.25 -38.24 -13.29
C ILE A 87 -3.96 -38.40 -12.49
N CYS A 88 -3.54 -39.65 -12.29
CA CYS A 88 -2.33 -39.97 -11.55
C CYS A 88 -1.13 -39.52 -12.38
N TRP A 89 -0.29 -38.65 -11.83
CA TRP A 89 0.89 -38.13 -12.50
C TRP A 89 1.90 -39.23 -12.87
N GLY A 90 2.01 -40.27 -12.04
CA GLY A 90 2.94 -41.39 -12.23
C GLY A 90 2.50 -42.34 -13.34
N CYS A 91 1.37 -43.02 -13.13
CA CYS A 91 0.89 -44.09 -14.03
C CYS A 91 -0.18 -43.65 -15.04
N GLY A 92 -0.71 -42.42 -14.96
CA GLY A 92 -1.80 -41.96 -15.83
C GLY A 92 -3.19 -42.51 -15.49
N GLY A 93 -3.32 -43.32 -14.43
CA GLY A 93 -4.62 -43.87 -14.01
C GLY A 93 -5.56 -42.79 -13.48
N ALA A 94 -6.83 -42.85 -13.88
CA ALA A 94 -7.88 -42.00 -13.32
C ALA A 94 -8.20 -42.43 -11.88
N ALA A 95 -8.60 -41.47 -11.04
CA ALA A 95 -9.05 -41.77 -9.68
C ALA A 95 -10.34 -42.60 -9.70
N PRO A 96 -10.38 -43.78 -9.07
CA PRO A 96 -11.64 -44.48 -8.85
C PRO A 96 -12.57 -43.62 -7.98
N ALA A 97 -13.87 -43.75 -8.19
CA ALA A 97 -14.86 -42.99 -7.43
C ALA A 97 -14.66 -43.20 -5.92
N GLY A 98 -14.42 -42.09 -5.19
CA GLY A 98 -14.23 -42.10 -3.74
C GLY A 98 -12.80 -42.35 -3.25
N VAL A 99 -11.81 -42.55 -4.11
CA VAL A 99 -10.40 -42.69 -3.69
C VAL A 99 -9.66 -41.37 -3.81
N GLU A 100 -9.09 -40.92 -2.68
CA GLU A 100 -8.27 -39.71 -2.64
C GLU A 100 -6.84 -39.99 -3.11
N PHE A 101 -6.36 -39.20 -4.06
CA PHE A 101 -4.96 -39.27 -4.50
C PHE A 101 -4.04 -38.53 -3.53
N LYS A 102 -2.84 -39.07 -3.33
CA LYS A 102 -1.82 -38.45 -2.50
C LYS A 102 -1.09 -37.36 -3.30
N SER A 103 -0.95 -36.17 -2.72
CA SER A 103 -0.17 -35.09 -3.31
C SER A 103 1.32 -35.22 -2.96
N CYS A 104 2.19 -34.70 -3.83
CA CYS A 104 3.61 -34.54 -3.52
C CYS A 104 3.83 -33.38 -2.52
N GLY A 105 4.47 -33.66 -1.38
CA GLY A 105 4.78 -32.64 -0.37
C GLY A 105 5.68 -31.51 -0.89
N LEU A 106 6.66 -31.82 -1.76
CA LEU A 106 7.51 -30.79 -2.37
C LEU A 106 6.74 -29.88 -3.34
N CYS A 107 5.71 -30.38 -4.03
CA CYS A 107 4.85 -29.53 -4.85
C CYS A 107 4.08 -28.54 -3.99
N GLN A 108 3.53 -29.00 -2.87
CA GLN A 108 2.76 -28.17 -1.95
C GLN A 108 3.63 -27.11 -1.28
N GLU A 109 4.82 -27.48 -0.78
CA GLU A 109 5.76 -26.56 -0.14
C GLU A 109 6.23 -25.46 -1.11
N ARG A 110 6.55 -25.83 -2.36
CA ARG A 110 7.00 -24.89 -3.39
C ARG A 110 5.85 -24.17 -4.10
N ARG A 111 4.60 -24.42 -3.71
CA ARG A 111 3.39 -23.87 -4.35
C ARG A 111 3.37 -24.11 -5.88
N LEU A 112 3.93 -25.24 -6.32
CA LEU A 112 3.88 -25.68 -7.71
C LEU A 112 2.52 -26.32 -8.00
N PRO A 113 2.10 -26.44 -9.28
CA PRO A 113 0.89 -27.17 -9.64
C PRO A 113 0.86 -28.55 -8.98
N PRO A 114 -0.22 -28.90 -8.24
CA PRO A 114 -0.24 -30.12 -7.45
C PRO A 114 -0.18 -31.33 -8.36
N SER A 115 0.76 -32.23 -8.06
CA SER A 115 0.87 -33.52 -8.72
C SER A 115 0.33 -34.60 -7.79
N TYR A 116 -0.65 -35.34 -8.29
CA TYR A 116 -1.40 -36.34 -7.54
C TYR A 116 -0.99 -37.75 -7.95
N PHE A 117 -0.90 -38.67 -6.99
CA PHE A 117 -0.50 -40.06 -7.19
C PHE A 117 -1.55 -41.00 -6.59
N CYS A 118 -1.87 -42.08 -7.30
CA CYS A 118 -2.88 -43.05 -6.87
C CYS A 118 -2.46 -43.82 -5.60
N SER A 119 -1.16 -43.94 -5.33
CA SER A 119 -0.64 -44.59 -4.13
C SER A 119 0.76 -44.06 -3.76
N ALA A 120 1.18 -44.34 -2.52
CA ALA A 120 2.54 -44.01 -2.08
C ALA A 120 3.61 -44.81 -2.85
N GLU A 121 3.29 -46.03 -3.27
CA GLU A 121 4.18 -46.86 -4.09
C GLU A 121 4.33 -46.28 -5.50
N CYS A 122 3.24 -45.80 -6.10
CA CYS A 122 3.29 -45.10 -7.38
C CYS A 122 4.18 -43.86 -7.29
N LEU A 123 4.05 -43.07 -6.21
CA LEU A 123 4.94 -41.94 -5.95
C LEU A 123 6.41 -42.38 -5.86
N ARG A 124 6.74 -43.41 -5.05
CA ARG A 124 8.14 -43.89 -4.94
C ARG A 124 8.69 -44.38 -6.26
N LYS A 125 7.92 -45.19 -7.01
CA LYS A 125 8.31 -45.75 -8.31
C LYS A 125 8.57 -44.66 -9.35
N HIS A 126 7.73 -43.63 -9.39
CA HIS A 126 7.84 -42.53 -10.36
C HIS A 126 8.56 -41.28 -9.82
N TRP A 127 9.12 -41.36 -8.60
CA TRP A 127 9.84 -40.27 -7.96
C TRP A 127 11.02 -39.74 -8.79
N PRO A 128 11.89 -40.57 -9.42
CA PRO A 128 13.01 -40.06 -10.20
C PRO A 128 12.57 -39.11 -11.32
N ARG A 129 11.50 -39.46 -12.04
CA ARG A 129 10.90 -38.62 -13.10
C ARG A 129 10.29 -37.34 -12.51
N HIS A 130 9.57 -37.44 -11.41
CA HIS A 130 8.94 -36.30 -10.76
C HIS A 130 9.94 -35.31 -10.16
N ASN A 131 11.01 -35.82 -9.56
CA ASN A 131 12.10 -35.02 -9.03
C ASN A 131 12.88 -34.29 -10.14
N ALA A 132 13.08 -34.93 -11.30
CA ALA A 132 13.64 -34.27 -12.48
C ALA A 132 12.75 -33.09 -12.94
N TRP A 133 11.43 -33.26 -12.91
CA TRP A 133 10.49 -32.16 -13.18
C TRP A 133 10.62 -31.02 -12.17
N HIS A 134 10.79 -31.30 -10.87
CA HIS A 134 11.07 -30.26 -9.87
C HIS A 134 12.36 -29.48 -10.14
N LYS A 135 13.43 -30.16 -10.57
CA LYS A 135 14.69 -29.51 -10.96
C LYS A 135 14.47 -28.57 -12.15
N HIS A 136 13.71 -29.01 -13.15
CA HIS A 136 13.38 -28.21 -14.31
C HIS A 136 12.52 -26.98 -13.96
N GLN A 137 11.50 -27.13 -13.08
CA GLN A 137 10.71 -25.97 -12.63
C GLN A 137 11.57 -24.95 -11.89
N LYS A 138 12.44 -25.41 -10.98
CA LYS A 138 13.38 -24.53 -10.28
C LYS A 138 14.30 -23.77 -11.24
N GLN A 139 14.78 -24.45 -12.29
CA GLN A 139 15.60 -23.81 -13.31
C GLN A 139 14.82 -22.76 -14.10
N ARG A 140 13.57 -23.04 -14.49
CA ARG A 140 12.70 -22.07 -15.18
C ARG A 140 12.40 -20.84 -14.33
N GLU A 141 12.13 -21.03 -13.03
CA GLU A 141 11.93 -19.92 -12.09
C GLU A 141 13.16 -19.04 -12.00
N LYS A 142 14.36 -19.66 -11.87
CA LYS A 142 15.63 -18.94 -11.86
C LYS A 142 15.83 -18.14 -13.15
N SER A 143 15.65 -18.76 -14.32
CA SER A 143 15.78 -18.07 -15.60
C SER A 143 14.78 -16.93 -15.77
N ARG A 144 13.54 -17.07 -15.26
CA ARG A 144 12.55 -15.99 -15.24
C ARG A 144 12.97 -14.83 -14.34
N SER A 145 13.50 -15.12 -13.16
CA SER A 145 13.98 -14.07 -12.24
C SER A 145 15.19 -13.34 -12.80
N ASP A 146 16.09 -14.04 -13.51
CA ASP A 146 17.28 -13.44 -14.11
C ASP A 146 16.89 -12.59 -15.34
N ALA A 147 15.98 -13.09 -16.20
CA ALA A 147 15.46 -12.32 -17.33
C ALA A 147 14.67 -11.07 -16.90
N GLY A 148 13.94 -11.13 -15.77
CA GLY A 148 13.27 -9.96 -15.19
C GLY A 148 14.27 -8.87 -14.81
N LYS A 149 15.33 -9.23 -14.07
CA LYS A 149 16.39 -8.28 -13.69
C LYS A 149 17.08 -7.66 -14.89
N GLN A 150 17.34 -8.44 -15.95
CA GLN A 150 17.95 -7.93 -17.16
C GLN A 150 17.04 -6.89 -17.84
N ARG A 151 15.76 -7.19 -18.04
CA ARG A 151 14.80 -6.23 -18.62
C ARG A 151 14.67 -4.96 -17.80
N ASP A 152 14.61 -5.07 -16.47
CA ASP A 152 14.54 -3.90 -15.59
C ASP A 152 15.81 -3.04 -15.69
N SER A 153 16.98 -3.68 -15.81
CA SER A 153 18.25 -2.97 -16.00
C SER A 153 18.36 -2.29 -17.37
N GLU A 154 17.94 -2.97 -18.45
CA GLU A 154 17.93 -2.43 -19.81
C GLU A 154 16.92 -1.28 -19.94
N SER A 155 15.72 -1.44 -19.38
CA SER A 155 14.70 -0.39 -19.38
C SER A 155 15.17 0.85 -18.62
N ASN A 156 15.80 0.67 -17.44
CA ASN A 156 16.37 1.79 -16.69
C ASN A 156 17.52 2.46 -17.45
N GLN A 157 18.39 1.69 -18.10
CA GLN A 157 19.47 2.23 -18.93
C GLN A 157 18.93 3.01 -20.14
N GLN A 158 17.92 2.50 -20.83
CA GLN A 158 17.25 3.18 -21.94
C GLN A 158 16.60 4.48 -21.48
N GLN A 159 15.92 4.47 -20.32
CA GLN A 159 15.30 5.67 -19.76
C GLN A 159 16.34 6.72 -19.36
N GLN A 160 17.49 6.31 -18.83
CA GLN A 160 18.61 7.22 -18.58
C GLN A 160 19.20 7.81 -19.87
N GLN A 161 19.26 7.04 -20.95
CA GLN A 161 19.71 7.53 -22.27
C GLN A 161 18.73 8.56 -22.84
N ILE A 162 17.44 8.25 -22.89
CA ILE A 162 16.40 9.19 -23.35
C ILE A 162 16.44 10.49 -22.53
N THR A 163 16.58 10.38 -21.21
CA THR A 163 16.68 11.56 -20.34
C THR A 163 17.91 12.39 -20.66
N LYS A 164 19.07 11.77 -20.89
CA LYS A 164 20.30 12.47 -21.28
C LYS A 164 20.18 13.15 -22.65
N GLU A 165 19.57 12.48 -23.62
CA GLU A 165 19.34 13.04 -24.96
C GLU A 165 18.41 14.25 -24.89
N LEU A 166 17.30 14.13 -24.17
CA LEU A 166 16.35 15.23 -23.97
C LEU A 166 17.03 16.44 -23.30
N LEU A 167 17.84 16.20 -22.25
CA LEU A 167 18.57 17.25 -21.56
C LEU A 167 19.60 17.94 -22.48
N SER A 168 20.28 17.16 -23.34
CA SER A 168 21.20 17.68 -24.34
C SER A 168 20.48 18.54 -25.38
N SER A 169 19.34 18.08 -25.91
CA SER A 169 18.51 18.85 -26.84
C SER A 169 17.98 20.14 -26.23
N MET A 170 17.53 20.11 -24.97
CA MET A 170 17.08 21.31 -24.25
C MET A 170 18.22 22.32 -24.07
N SER A 171 19.43 21.86 -23.78
CA SER A 171 20.61 22.72 -23.68
C SER A 171 20.94 23.40 -25.00
N GLN A 172 20.78 22.71 -26.14
CA GLN A 172 21.07 23.28 -27.47
C GLN A 172 20.06 24.38 -27.87
N MET A 173 18.82 24.31 -27.38
CA MET A 173 17.78 25.30 -27.66
C MET A 173 17.91 26.60 -26.84
N GLY A 174 19.03 26.82 -26.15
CA GLY A 174 19.24 28.03 -25.35
C GLY A 174 18.34 28.12 -24.11
N MET A 175 17.64 27.05 -23.75
CA MET A 175 16.79 26.96 -22.55
C MET A 175 17.59 26.58 -21.29
N ALA A 176 18.92 26.60 -21.37
CA ALA A 176 19.83 26.17 -20.30
C ALA A 176 19.72 27.01 -19.01
N GLU A 177 19.17 28.23 -19.10
CA GLU A 177 18.99 29.13 -17.95
C GLU A 177 17.64 28.97 -17.23
N ILE A 178 16.71 28.16 -17.75
CA ILE A 178 15.51 27.79 -17.01
C ILE A 178 15.92 26.83 -15.89
N ALA A 179 16.14 27.44 -14.72
CA ALA A 179 16.51 26.93 -13.41
C ALA A 179 16.69 25.39 -13.28
N PRO A 180 17.90 24.91 -12.95
CA PRO A 180 18.18 23.52 -12.55
C PRO A 180 17.24 22.95 -11.48
N GLN A 181 16.53 23.82 -10.75
CA GLN A 181 15.52 23.46 -9.76
C GLN A 181 14.24 22.87 -10.37
N ALA A 182 13.79 23.35 -11.54
CA ALA A 182 12.60 22.82 -12.22
C ALA A 182 12.83 21.37 -12.68
N LEU A 183 13.97 21.12 -13.32
CA LEU A 183 14.43 19.79 -13.72
C LEU A 183 14.53 18.82 -12.53
N LYS A 184 15.05 19.31 -11.40
CA LYS A 184 15.15 18.51 -10.17
C LYS A 184 13.77 18.17 -9.57
N GLY A 185 12.80 19.08 -9.71
CA GLY A 185 11.41 18.85 -9.34
C GLY A 185 10.76 17.72 -10.16
N GLU A 186 10.93 17.75 -11.49
CA GLU A 186 10.42 16.70 -12.38
C GLU A 186 11.07 15.35 -12.13
N GLU A 187 12.39 15.31 -11.91
CA GLU A 187 13.12 14.08 -11.58
C GLU A 187 12.57 13.45 -10.28
N TRP A 188 12.32 14.27 -9.26
CA TRP A 188 11.71 13.80 -8.02
C TRP A 188 10.26 13.38 -8.22
N LEU A 189 9.48 14.07 -9.06
CA LEU A 189 8.11 13.70 -9.36
C LEU A 189 8.05 12.30 -9.99
N ALA A 190 8.90 12.05 -10.99
CA ALA A 190 9.02 10.74 -11.65
C ALA A 190 9.41 9.62 -10.66
N LYS A 191 10.41 9.86 -9.81
CA LYS A 191 10.82 8.91 -8.76
C LYS A 191 9.71 8.62 -7.75
N GLY A 192 8.93 9.63 -7.38
CA GLY A 192 7.79 9.48 -6.48
C GLY A 192 6.69 8.60 -7.09
N ILE A 193 6.34 8.85 -8.36
CA ILE A 193 5.36 8.05 -9.12
C ILE A 193 5.81 6.59 -9.24
N GLN A 194 7.10 6.35 -9.52
CA GLN A 194 7.67 4.99 -9.57
C GLN A 194 7.52 4.26 -8.22
N CYS A 195 7.78 4.94 -7.10
CA CYS A 195 7.59 4.35 -5.77
C CYS A 195 6.12 3.99 -5.50
N MET A 196 5.16 4.82 -5.95
CA MET A 196 3.74 4.49 -5.85
C MET A 196 3.36 3.26 -6.67
N ALA A 197 3.90 3.12 -7.88
CA ALA A 197 3.67 1.95 -8.74
C ALA A 197 4.18 0.65 -8.09
N MET A 198 5.28 0.74 -7.33
CA MET A 198 5.83 -0.37 -6.53
C MET A 198 5.11 -0.57 -5.17
N GLN A 199 4.03 0.17 -4.90
CA GLN A 199 3.29 0.18 -3.62
C GLN A 199 4.15 0.55 -2.40
N ASP A 200 5.29 1.21 -2.59
CA ASP A 200 6.14 1.73 -1.51
C ASP A 200 5.74 3.18 -1.18
N TYR A 201 4.55 3.31 -0.59
CA TYR A 201 3.93 4.61 -0.32
C TYR A 201 4.73 5.49 0.65
N ARG A 202 5.49 4.87 1.57
CA ARG A 202 6.36 5.60 2.49
C ARG A 202 7.51 6.28 1.77
N LYS A 203 8.17 5.58 0.84
CA LYS A 203 9.22 6.19 0.01
C LYS A 203 8.66 7.24 -0.93
N ALA A 204 7.50 6.96 -1.56
CA ALA A 204 6.83 7.93 -2.41
C ALA A 204 6.55 9.25 -1.66
N ALA A 205 5.96 9.15 -0.46
CA ALA A 205 5.69 10.32 0.38
C ALA A 205 6.96 11.09 0.75
N ALA A 206 8.05 10.39 1.10
CA ALA A 206 9.32 11.03 1.40
C ALA A 206 9.92 11.77 0.20
N ILE A 207 9.70 11.28 -1.03
CA ILE A 207 10.16 11.93 -2.26
C ILE A 207 9.29 13.16 -2.57
N PHE A 208 7.97 13.04 -2.53
CA PHE A 208 7.08 14.18 -2.81
C PHE A 208 7.29 15.33 -1.82
N ARG A 209 7.55 15.02 -0.54
CA ARG A 209 7.93 16.05 0.46
C ARG A 209 9.16 16.85 0.07
N LYS A 210 10.10 16.27 -0.69
CA LYS A 210 11.26 17.02 -1.20
C LYS A 210 10.83 18.01 -2.26
N ILE A 211 9.89 17.64 -3.14
CA ILE A 211 9.34 18.53 -4.18
C ILE A 211 8.60 19.69 -3.53
N THR A 212 7.73 19.42 -2.56
CA THR A 212 6.97 20.46 -1.86
C THR A 212 7.84 21.36 -0.99
N ALA A 213 9.06 20.93 -0.66
CA ALA A 213 10.05 21.73 0.05
C ALA A 213 10.92 22.60 -0.88
N LEU A 214 10.76 22.48 -2.20
CA LEU A 214 11.43 23.39 -3.13
C LEU A 214 10.83 24.79 -2.95
N PRO A 215 11.67 25.84 -2.90
CA PRO A 215 11.17 27.20 -2.80
C PRO A 215 10.31 27.52 -4.04
N PRO A 216 9.18 28.23 -3.88
CA PRO A 216 8.41 28.69 -5.02
C PRO A 216 9.30 29.59 -5.88
N LEU A 217 9.50 29.22 -7.15
CA LEU A 217 10.42 29.91 -8.09
C LEU A 217 9.96 31.31 -8.52
N ALA A 218 8.81 31.81 -8.04
CA ALA A 218 8.25 33.09 -8.47
C ALA A 218 8.09 34.06 -7.30
N THR A 219 8.65 35.26 -7.47
CA THR A 219 8.14 36.46 -6.80
C THR A 219 6.92 36.97 -7.59
N PRO A 220 5.91 37.55 -6.93
CA PRO A 220 4.66 37.98 -7.57
C PRO A 220 4.84 39.01 -8.69
N ASP A 221 5.98 39.70 -8.72
CA ASP A 221 6.20 40.86 -9.60
C ASP A 221 6.79 40.48 -10.98
N ASN A 222 7.31 39.28 -11.17
CA ASN A 222 7.86 38.85 -12.46
C ASN A 222 7.85 37.33 -12.60
N PRO A 223 6.70 36.72 -12.95
CA PRO A 223 6.62 35.28 -13.13
C PRO A 223 7.46 34.90 -14.37
N PRO A 224 8.59 34.18 -14.21
CA PRO A 224 9.33 33.70 -15.37
C PRO A 224 8.42 32.79 -16.18
N SER A 225 8.59 32.76 -17.50
CA SER A 225 7.84 31.91 -18.43
C SER A 225 7.84 30.42 -18.03
N GLY A 226 8.83 29.99 -17.22
CA GLY A 226 8.94 28.64 -16.66
C GLY A 226 8.19 28.38 -15.34
N GLY A 227 7.58 29.39 -14.71
CA GLY A 227 6.86 29.23 -13.43
C GLY A 227 5.64 28.30 -13.51
N PHE A 228 5.06 28.17 -14.71
CA PHE A 228 3.90 27.32 -14.96
C PHE A 228 4.21 25.83 -14.79
N VAL A 229 5.38 25.38 -15.28
CA VAL A 229 5.81 23.97 -15.22
C VAL A 229 6.05 23.54 -13.77
N LEU A 230 6.67 24.41 -12.96
CA LEU A 230 6.88 24.12 -11.54
C LEU A 230 5.56 24.07 -10.76
N LEU A 231 4.63 24.99 -11.03
CA LEU A 231 3.34 25.02 -10.36
C LEU A 231 2.53 23.74 -10.65
N HIS A 232 2.49 23.29 -11.90
CA HIS A 232 1.86 22.02 -12.27
C HIS A 232 2.53 20.82 -11.57
N THR A 233 3.86 20.80 -11.52
CA THR A 233 4.64 19.76 -10.81
C THR A 233 4.31 19.72 -9.32
N LEU A 234 4.18 20.89 -8.68
CA LEU A 234 3.83 21.02 -7.26
C LEU A 234 2.39 20.54 -6.99
N ILE A 235 1.43 20.95 -7.81
CA ILE A 235 0.03 20.48 -7.73
C ILE A 235 0.00 18.94 -7.77
N GLN A 236 0.69 18.37 -8.75
CA GLN A 236 0.73 16.92 -8.92
C GLN A 236 1.47 16.20 -7.78
N ALA A 237 2.54 16.80 -7.25
CA ALA A 237 3.26 16.27 -6.09
C ALA A 237 2.39 16.25 -4.83
N HIS A 238 1.64 17.31 -4.55
CA HIS A 238 0.72 17.36 -3.40
C HIS A 238 -0.41 16.32 -3.53
N ALA A 239 -1.00 16.19 -4.72
CA ALA A 239 -2.05 15.18 -4.97
C ALA A 239 -1.52 13.73 -4.81
N ASN A 240 -0.33 13.45 -5.33
CA ASN A 240 0.30 12.14 -5.19
C ASN A 240 0.74 11.86 -3.75
N LEU A 241 1.22 12.88 -3.02
CA LEU A 241 1.56 12.78 -1.60
C LEU A 241 0.33 12.46 -0.76
N GLY A 242 -0.80 13.15 -1.01
CA GLY A 242 -2.08 12.84 -0.37
C GLY A 242 -2.47 11.38 -0.56
N THR A 243 -2.39 10.90 -1.80
CA THR A 243 -2.71 9.50 -2.14
C THR A 243 -1.79 8.50 -1.44
N ALA A 244 -0.50 8.79 -1.36
CA ALA A 244 0.46 7.93 -0.67
C ALA A 244 0.22 7.89 0.85
N LEU A 245 -0.17 9.02 1.46
CA LEU A 245 -0.49 9.10 2.88
C LEU A 245 -1.80 8.39 3.23
N ASP A 246 -2.82 8.54 2.39
CA ASP A 246 -4.12 7.86 2.55
C ASP A 246 -3.93 6.33 2.55
N ARG A 247 -3.20 5.80 1.56
CA ARG A 247 -2.83 4.38 1.49
C ARG A 247 -1.87 3.90 2.58
N SER A 248 -1.32 4.82 3.38
CA SER A 248 -0.46 4.51 4.53
C SER A 248 -1.22 4.62 5.86
N ASP A 249 -2.56 4.66 5.84
CA ASP A 249 -3.45 4.86 6.99
C ASP A 249 -3.19 6.18 7.74
N LEU A 250 -2.90 7.26 7.01
CA LEU A 250 -2.73 8.62 7.55
C LEU A 250 -3.71 9.63 6.90
N PRO A 251 -5.03 9.45 7.07
CA PRO A 251 -6.05 10.20 6.32
C PRO A 251 -6.06 11.72 6.60
N ASP A 252 -5.80 12.13 7.84
CA ASP A 252 -5.77 13.57 8.20
C ASP A 252 -4.64 14.31 7.48
N GLN A 253 -3.46 13.67 7.38
CA GLN A 253 -2.34 14.24 6.63
C GLN A 253 -2.61 14.22 5.12
N ALA A 254 -3.27 13.17 4.62
CA ALA A 254 -3.66 13.10 3.22
C ALA A 254 -4.59 14.25 2.84
N LEU A 255 -5.60 14.53 3.67
CA LEU A 255 -6.56 15.61 3.46
C LEU A 255 -5.87 16.99 3.38
N LEU A 256 -4.93 17.27 4.27
CA LEU A 256 -4.16 18.52 4.25
C LEU A 256 -3.40 18.70 2.92
N GLU A 257 -2.81 17.63 2.38
CA GLU A 257 -2.07 17.70 1.12
C GLU A 257 -3.00 17.85 -0.09
N TYR A 258 -4.19 17.24 -0.07
CA TYR A 258 -5.21 17.49 -1.09
C TYR A 258 -5.73 18.93 -1.06
N MET A 259 -5.91 19.51 0.13
CA MET A 259 -6.32 20.91 0.26
C MET A 259 -5.28 21.87 -0.32
N LYS A 260 -3.99 21.63 -0.07
CA LYS A 260 -2.90 22.40 -0.68
C LYS A 260 -2.87 22.25 -2.20
N ALA A 261 -3.06 21.04 -2.73
CA ALA A 261 -3.12 20.82 -4.18
C ALA A 261 -4.25 21.66 -4.81
N ARG A 262 -5.41 21.73 -4.15
CA ARG A 262 -6.55 22.55 -4.58
C ARG A 262 -6.24 24.05 -4.52
N GLU A 263 -5.65 24.53 -3.43
CA GLU A 263 -5.27 25.95 -3.29
C GLU A 263 -4.32 26.39 -4.41
N LEU A 264 -3.34 25.55 -4.76
CA LEU A 264 -2.42 25.81 -5.87
C LEU A 264 -3.13 25.83 -7.24
N VAL A 265 -4.14 24.98 -7.45
CA VAL A 265 -4.98 25.01 -8.65
C VAL A 265 -5.80 26.29 -8.73
N ASP A 266 -6.38 26.73 -7.62
CA ASP A 266 -7.15 27.98 -7.58
C ASP A 266 -6.26 29.20 -7.89
N LEU A 267 -5.03 29.23 -7.34
CA LEU A 267 -4.02 30.24 -7.65
C LEU A 267 -3.61 30.23 -9.13
N HIS A 268 -3.48 29.04 -9.73
CA HIS A 268 -3.15 28.86 -11.14
C HIS A 268 -4.20 29.52 -12.05
N TYR A 269 -5.48 29.22 -11.83
CA TYR A 269 -6.57 29.77 -12.63
C TYR A 269 -6.78 31.28 -12.43
N GLN A 270 -6.57 31.80 -11.21
CA GLN A 270 -6.66 33.24 -10.95
C GLN A 270 -5.58 34.05 -11.67
N GLY A 271 -4.41 33.44 -11.94
CA GLY A 271 -3.35 34.04 -12.74
C GLY A 271 -3.70 34.12 -14.23
N GLU A 272 -4.39 33.11 -14.76
CA GLU A 272 -4.79 33.06 -16.18
C GLU A 272 -5.97 34.00 -16.48
N GLY A 273 -6.97 34.07 -15.58
CA GLY A 273 -8.14 34.94 -15.76
C GLY A 273 -7.80 36.43 -15.91
N ARG A 274 -6.69 36.89 -15.32
CA ARG A 274 -6.19 38.26 -15.50
C ARG A 274 -5.59 38.52 -16.87
N LYS A 275 -5.00 37.53 -17.53
CA LYS A 275 -4.43 37.68 -18.89
C LYS A 275 -5.51 37.61 -19.98
N ILE A 276 -6.59 36.87 -19.74
CA ILE A 276 -7.68 36.68 -20.71
C ILE A 276 -8.58 37.93 -20.79
N ASN A 277 -8.82 38.62 -19.66
CA ASN A 277 -9.67 39.82 -19.62
C ASN A 277 -9.06 41.09 -20.26
N THR A 278 -7.77 41.09 -20.59
CA THR A 278 -7.13 42.22 -21.30
C THR A 278 -7.12 42.07 -22.82
N GLY A 279 -7.61 40.96 -23.39
CA GLY A 279 -7.46 40.71 -24.83
C GLY A 279 -8.60 39.97 -25.56
N LEU A 280 -9.58 39.36 -24.88
CA LEU A 280 -10.67 38.64 -25.56
C LEU A 280 -12.00 39.38 -25.52
N ARG A 281 -12.33 39.97 -26.69
CA ARG A 281 -13.72 40.15 -27.15
C ARG A 281 -14.48 38.82 -27.04
N GLU A 282 -15.73 38.94 -26.59
CA GLU A 282 -16.75 37.90 -26.43
C GLU A 282 -16.74 36.88 -27.58
N GLY A 283 -16.58 35.57 -27.29
CA GLY A 283 -16.98 34.56 -28.29
C GLY A 283 -16.42 33.14 -28.22
N SER A 284 -15.39 32.79 -27.44
CA SER A 284 -14.84 31.42 -27.45
C SER A 284 -14.88 30.73 -26.09
N VAL A 285 -15.76 29.73 -25.97
CA VAL A 285 -15.81 28.79 -24.83
C VAL A 285 -14.70 27.76 -25.03
N TYR A 286 -13.64 27.85 -24.24
CA TYR A 286 -12.56 26.86 -24.24
C TYR A 286 -13.04 25.56 -23.57
N ARG A 287 -13.09 24.48 -24.35
CA ARG A 287 -13.42 23.12 -23.91
C ARG A 287 -12.18 22.25 -24.13
N GLY A 288 -11.15 22.43 -23.29
CA GLY A 288 -9.91 21.65 -23.36
C GLY A 288 -9.20 21.67 -22.02
N GLU A 289 -8.70 20.50 -21.59
CA GLU A 289 -7.89 20.25 -20.39
C GLU A 289 -8.66 19.97 -19.08
N SER A 290 -9.31 18.79 -19.03
CA SER A 290 -10.03 18.26 -17.86
C SER A 290 -9.35 17.09 -17.13
N SER A 291 -8.13 16.69 -17.52
CA SER A 291 -7.52 15.43 -17.06
C SER A 291 -7.06 15.47 -15.58
N VAL A 292 -6.49 16.60 -15.13
CA VAL A 292 -6.05 16.77 -13.73
C VAL A 292 -7.26 16.79 -12.78
N TRP A 293 -8.33 17.47 -13.19
CA TRP A 293 -9.61 17.47 -12.47
C TRP A 293 -10.20 16.08 -12.37
N PHE A 294 -10.23 15.31 -13.46
CA PHE A 294 -10.73 13.93 -13.40
C PHE A 294 -9.95 13.07 -12.40
N GLY A 295 -8.62 13.21 -12.35
CA GLY A 295 -7.79 12.50 -11.36
C GLY A 295 -8.11 12.91 -9.92
N LEU A 296 -8.21 14.21 -9.63
CA LEU A 296 -8.52 14.72 -8.29
C LEU A 296 -9.95 14.36 -7.85
N LEU A 297 -10.92 14.45 -8.77
CA LEU A 297 -12.32 14.11 -8.52
C LEU A 297 -12.51 12.60 -8.29
N LEU A 298 -11.77 11.76 -9.04
CA LEU A 298 -11.76 10.31 -8.84
C LEU A 298 -11.10 9.92 -7.52
N ALA A 299 -10.02 10.60 -7.11
CA ALA A 299 -9.39 10.38 -5.81
C ALA A 299 -10.34 10.70 -4.65
N PHE A 300 -11.10 11.81 -4.74
CA PHE A 300 -12.12 12.16 -3.74
C PHE A 300 -13.28 11.16 -3.69
N ARG A 301 -13.68 10.61 -4.84
CA ARG A 301 -14.80 9.67 -4.93
C ARG A 301 -14.45 8.25 -4.48
N ALA A 302 -13.16 7.89 -4.47
CA ALA A 302 -12.67 6.57 -4.10
C ALA A 302 -12.40 6.39 -2.61
N SER A 303 -12.51 7.43 -1.77
CA SER A 303 -12.34 7.34 -0.32
C SER A 303 -13.70 7.38 0.40
N PRO A 304 -14.34 6.22 0.65
CA PRO A 304 -15.70 6.14 1.22
C PRO A 304 -15.79 6.53 2.70
N HIS A 305 -14.67 6.86 3.36
CA HIS A 305 -14.62 7.11 4.80
C HIS A 305 -14.94 8.55 5.23
N CYS A 306 -15.13 9.49 4.31
CA CYS A 306 -15.23 10.92 4.64
C CYS A 306 -16.65 11.53 4.59
N LEU A 307 -17.71 10.75 4.35
CA LEU A 307 -19.08 11.27 4.19
C LEU A 307 -20.07 10.88 5.31
N VAL A 308 -19.60 10.68 6.55
CA VAL A 308 -20.51 10.58 7.70
C VAL A 308 -20.43 11.88 8.51
N ALA A 309 -21.34 12.81 8.21
CA ALA A 309 -21.62 13.94 9.09
C ALA A 309 -22.35 13.42 10.35
N PRO A 310 -21.95 13.82 11.58
CA PRO A 310 -22.71 13.49 12.76
C PRO A 310 -23.97 14.36 12.82
N ALA A 311 -25.14 13.75 12.70
CA ALA A 311 -26.42 14.39 13.03
C ALA A 311 -26.45 14.66 14.54
N SER A 312 -26.32 15.93 14.92
CA SER A 312 -26.48 16.39 16.31
C SER A 312 -27.96 16.41 16.69
N ALA A 313 -28.41 15.36 17.38
CA ALA A 313 -29.70 15.34 18.05
C ALA A 313 -29.62 16.15 19.36
N ALA A 314 -30.08 17.40 19.32
CA ALA A 314 -30.45 18.16 20.50
C ALA A 314 -31.82 17.68 21.00
N CYS A 315 -31.86 17.02 22.15
CA CYS A 315 -33.07 16.85 22.95
C CYS A 315 -32.93 17.72 24.20
N ALA A 316 -33.73 18.78 24.27
CA ALA A 316 -33.99 19.53 25.51
C ALA A 316 -35.41 19.19 26.00
N PRO A 317 -35.65 19.12 27.32
CA PRO A 317 -36.96 18.80 27.89
C PRO A 317 -37.78 20.08 28.07
N GLY A 318 -39.01 20.09 27.53
CA GLY A 318 -39.98 21.17 27.73
C GLY A 318 -41.31 20.59 28.18
N GLY A 319 -41.50 20.49 29.50
CA GLY A 319 -42.81 20.22 30.10
C GLY A 319 -43.65 21.50 30.10
N ILE A 320 -44.90 21.39 29.63
CA ILE A 320 -45.91 22.43 29.77
C ILE A 320 -47.13 21.77 30.41
N GLY A 321 -47.51 22.32 31.57
CA GLY A 321 -48.62 21.85 32.39
C GLY A 321 -49.97 22.14 31.76
N LEU A 322 -50.90 21.21 31.98
CA LEU A 322 -52.32 21.33 31.66
C LEU A 322 -53.05 21.82 32.90
N GLU A 323 -53.50 23.07 32.89
CA GLU A 323 -54.53 23.58 33.80
C GLU A 323 -55.87 22.91 33.46
N LYS A 324 -56.53 22.37 34.48
CA LYS A 324 -57.94 21.97 34.44
C LYS A 324 -58.77 23.09 35.05
N GLY A 325 -59.46 23.85 34.20
CA GLY A 325 -60.64 24.65 34.57
C GLY A 325 -61.89 23.92 34.08
N GLY A 326 -62.85 23.68 34.97
CA GLY A 326 -64.07 22.90 34.70
C GLY A 326 -65.24 23.71 34.15
N VAL A 327 -66.23 22.97 33.63
CA VAL A 327 -67.67 23.08 33.88
C VAL A 327 -68.22 21.66 33.86
#